data_AF-A0AAF0FQ64-F1
#
_entry.id   AF-A0AAF0FQ64-F1
#
_cell.length_a   1.000
_cell.length_b   1.000
_cell.length_c   1.000
_cell.angle_alpha   90.00
_cell.angle_beta   90.00
_cell.angle_gamma   90.00
#
_symmetry.space_group_name_H-M   'P 1'
#
loop_
_entity.id
_entity.type
_entity.pdbx_description
1 polymer ?
#
loop_
_entity_poly.entity_id
_entity_poly.type
_entity_poly.pdbx_seq_one_letter_code
_entity_poly.pdbx_strand_id
1 'polypeptide(L)'
;MDLKIGKVGGRDFHVNAQELVTGRTCIIAQSGAGKSWSIAVLCEKMCRNGIGFCLIDTEGEYYSLKEKFDNIWWIGAEGGDSECDGIKMDYDIEKINIHHILKRAVSESISVIYDVSEVDMIPRVTKMVHALYEVATDQRKPYLLIVEEADKFIPQSKDSIKKIEEISRRGRKRGLGLMVATQRPAIVTKNVLSQCNNQIIGKLSIENDLKAVGLFFSSKQEVEELTTLNPGDFFVMGNLTHEKTKMRFGRRETQHRGLTPILEERDILPDEEIEEIEEIEEIIAESDNDDTGSIFDDDNTADSEEFKSDSTEISKIEDNSVAVAEKIAEEKKVRKKTETATPKKKVSGQKSTSVKPKTLVAERIKKETVLPVLQRDEALEAALGKLRKKRLGFGAEEKLISADLIYLPLINISVKYIGGVFKKTTRKSHFLIDGRNGMCADISSGIKFRPCFSEYVGLDEACVAILSSMPIKGETDAGIEARTRFDKKTVEKSLSNLENKKLITQSDTIGESDKPVYVPLVSHSLPSIKSKEAVFDLRMGPVDGGFIEKRTIEESDIRIILKVIEATSEIVDFSTFYYPVFKITAASGYEERTVYIDAVTGKEANLDL
;
A
#
# COMPACT_ATOMS: atom_id res chain seq x y z
N MET A 1 -2.42 -24.87 -30.23
CA MET A 1 -3.67 -24.07 -30.15
C MET A 1 -3.34 -22.72 -30.75
N ASP A 2 -4.22 -22.22 -31.62
CA ASP A 2 -4.04 -20.93 -32.27
C ASP A 2 -5.18 -19.98 -31.90
N LEU A 3 -4.85 -18.72 -31.65
CA LEU A 3 -5.81 -17.67 -31.30
C LEU A 3 -6.09 -16.82 -32.53
N LYS A 4 -7.37 -16.72 -32.92
CA LYS A 4 -7.82 -15.79 -33.96
C LYS A 4 -7.84 -14.37 -33.40
N ILE A 5 -6.86 -13.55 -33.76
CA ILE A 5 -6.71 -12.21 -33.18
C ILE A 5 -7.11 -11.09 -34.15
N GLY A 6 -7.24 -11.38 -35.44
CA GLY A 6 -7.48 -10.34 -36.43
C GLY A 6 -7.68 -10.86 -37.83
N LYS A 7 -7.39 -10.01 -38.81
CA LYS A 7 -7.47 -10.31 -40.24
C LYS A 7 -6.30 -9.77 -41.06
N VAL A 8 -5.96 -10.49 -42.12
CA VAL A 8 -5.02 -10.07 -43.17
C VAL A 8 -5.75 -10.16 -44.51
N GLY A 9 -5.95 -9.02 -45.17
CA GLY A 9 -6.68 -8.97 -46.45
C GLY A 9 -8.07 -9.62 -46.37
N GLY A 10 -8.77 -9.43 -45.24
CA GLY A 10 -10.11 -10.00 -45.00
C GLY A 10 -10.14 -11.45 -44.49
N ARG A 11 -9.04 -12.20 -44.59
CA ARG A 11 -8.90 -13.57 -44.06
C ARG A 11 -8.51 -13.56 -42.59
N ASP A 12 -8.96 -14.55 -41.84
CA ASP A 12 -8.66 -14.65 -40.42
C ASP A 12 -7.15 -14.84 -40.17
N PHE A 13 -6.63 -14.09 -39.20
CA PHE A 13 -5.24 -14.16 -38.77
C PHE A 13 -5.15 -14.78 -37.39
N HIS A 14 -4.28 -15.79 -37.30
CA HIS A 14 -4.10 -16.61 -36.12
C HIS A 14 -2.67 -16.49 -35.59
N VAL A 15 -2.50 -16.56 -34.28
CA VAL A 15 -1.20 -16.61 -33.61
C VAL A 15 -1.10 -17.82 -32.69
N ASN A 16 0.11 -18.31 -32.49
CA ASN A 16 0.36 -19.44 -31.60
C ASN A 16 0.12 -19.06 -30.12
N ALA A 17 -0.86 -19.71 -29.48
CA ALA A 17 -1.22 -19.44 -28.08
C ALA A 17 -0.08 -19.76 -27.10
N GLN A 18 0.63 -20.88 -27.31
CA GLN A 18 1.69 -21.32 -26.41
C GLN A 18 2.84 -20.31 -26.39
N GLU A 19 3.22 -19.83 -27.56
CA GLU A 19 4.29 -18.83 -27.70
C GLU A 19 3.85 -17.45 -27.18
N LEU A 20 2.57 -17.08 -27.33
CA LEU A 20 2.03 -15.85 -26.72
C LEU A 20 2.10 -15.90 -25.19
N VAL A 21 1.70 -17.02 -24.59
CA VAL A 21 1.52 -17.16 -23.13
C VAL A 21 2.82 -17.41 -22.39
N THR A 22 3.77 -18.12 -23.00
CA THR A 22 5.04 -18.48 -22.33
C THR A 22 6.26 -17.79 -22.92
N GLY A 23 6.11 -17.14 -24.08
CA GLY A 23 7.12 -16.33 -24.73
C GLY A 23 7.16 -14.90 -24.18
N ARG A 24 7.83 -14.02 -24.93
CA ARG A 24 8.01 -12.61 -24.56
C ARG A 24 7.60 -11.74 -25.73
N THR A 25 6.56 -10.95 -25.51
CA THR A 25 5.91 -10.13 -26.55
C THR A 25 6.01 -8.67 -26.18
N CYS A 26 6.34 -7.79 -27.13
CA CYS A 26 6.12 -6.36 -26.96
C CYS A 26 4.97 -5.89 -27.86
N ILE A 27 4.09 -5.04 -27.31
CA ILE A 27 3.07 -4.31 -28.06
C ILE A 27 3.47 -2.84 -28.02
N ILE A 28 3.75 -2.25 -29.18
CA ILE A 28 4.26 -0.88 -29.25
C ILE A 28 3.42 -0.11 -30.27
N ALA A 29 2.74 0.93 -29.82
CA ALA A 29 2.00 1.84 -30.70
C ALA A 29 1.74 3.17 -29.98
N GLN A 30 1.74 4.27 -30.72
CA GLN A 30 1.43 5.60 -30.17
C GLN A 30 -0.04 5.72 -29.71
N SER A 31 -0.37 6.78 -28.97
CA SER A 31 -1.76 7.08 -28.58
C SER A 31 -2.71 7.09 -29.78
N GLY A 32 -3.90 6.52 -29.61
CA GLY A 32 -4.92 6.40 -30.65
C GLY A 32 -4.61 5.37 -31.76
N ALA A 33 -3.45 4.70 -31.76
CA ALA A 33 -3.11 3.70 -32.77
C ALA A 33 -3.76 2.32 -32.53
N GLY A 34 -4.41 2.13 -31.37
CA GLY A 34 -5.12 0.89 -31.02
C GLY A 34 -4.35 -0.05 -30.09
N LYS A 35 -3.38 0.44 -29.30
CA LYS A 35 -2.65 -0.35 -28.29
C LYS A 35 -3.62 -1.01 -27.30
N SER A 36 -4.40 -0.22 -26.55
CA SER A 36 -5.32 -0.75 -25.54
C SER A 36 -6.40 -1.66 -26.15
N TRP A 37 -6.85 -1.32 -27.36
CA TRP A 37 -7.73 -2.18 -28.16
C TRP A 37 -7.10 -3.56 -28.45
N SER A 38 -5.85 -3.60 -28.90
CA SER A 38 -5.15 -4.84 -29.21
C SER A 38 -4.97 -5.72 -27.98
N ILE A 39 -4.64 -5.13 -26.82
CA ILE A 39 -4.51 -5.83 -25.54
C ILE A 39 -5.86 -6.44 -25.15
N ALA A 40 -6.93 -5.64 -25.18
CA ALA A 40 -8.27 -6.12 -24.86
C ALA A 40 -8.69 -7.29 -25.76
N VAL A 41 -8.52 -7.18 -27.08
CA VAL A 41 -8.84 -8.27 -28.02
C VAL A 41 -8.04 -9.54 -27.70
N LEU A 42 -6.74 -9.42 -27.39
CA LEU A 42 -5.93 -10.57 -26.99
C LEU A 42 -6.45 -11.21 -25.69
N CYS A 43 -6.73 -10.41 -24.67
CA CYS A 43 -7.32 -10.86 -23.41
C CYS A 43 -8.65 -11.59 -23.63
N GLU A 44 -9.55 -11.07 -24.47
CA GLU A 44 -10.81 -11.73 -24.82
C GLU A 44 -10.59 -13.10 -25.46
N LYS A 45 -9.64 -13.21 -26.40
CA LYS A 45 -9.34 -14.50 -27.04
C LYS A 45 -8.70 -15.48 -26.07
N MET A 46 -7.88 -15.00 -25.14
CA MET A 46 -7.30 -15.82 -24.08
C MET A 46 -8.38 -16.34 -23.13
N CYS A 47 -9.28 -15.48 -22.64
CA CYS A 47 -10.38 -15.89 -21.76
C CYS A 47 -11.28 -16.95 -22.41
N ARG A 48 -11.65 -16.78 -23.69
CA ARG A 48 -12.45 -17.78 -24.43
C ARG A 48 -11.78 -19.15 -24.56
N ASN A 49 -10.46 -19.21 -24.47
CA ASN A 49 -9.69 -20.44 -24.60
C ASN A 49 -9.17 -20.95 -23.25
N GLY A 50 -9.65 -20.39 -22.13
CA GLY A 50 -9.25 -20.81 -20.77
C GLY A 50 -7.79 -20.50 -20.45
N ILE A 51 -7.21 -19.48 -21.07
CA ILE A 51 -5.83 -19.08 -20.87
C ILE A 51 -5.79 -17.93 -19.86
N GLY A 52 -5.17 -18.17 -18.70
CA GLY A 52 -5.03 -17.19 -17.64
C GLY A 52 -3.93 -16.16 -17.91
N PHE A 53 -4.19 -14.92 -17.50
CA PHE A 53 -3.23 -13.82 -17.50
C PHE A 53 -3.36 -12.94 -16.25
N CYS A 54 -2.34 -12.15 -15.94
CA CYS A 54 -2.43 -11.03 -15.01
C CYS A 54 -2.08 -9.76 -15.77
N LEU A 55 -3.03 -8.83 -15.90
CA LEU A 55 -2.87 -7.56 -16.57
C LEU A 55 -2.73 -6.46 -15.53
N ILE A 56 -1.62 -5.72 -15.57
CA ILE A 56 -1.47 -4.47 -14.80
C ILE A 56 -2.21 -3.39 -15.57
N ASP A 57 -3.30 -2.90 -15.02
CA ASP A 57 -4.13 -1.84 -15.60
C ASP A 57 -3.72 -0.51 -14.97
N THR A 58 -3.16 0.41 -15.76
CA THR A 58 -2.66 1.69 -15.23
C THR A 58 -3.62 2.85 -15.44
N GLU A 59 -4.68 2.62 -16.20
CA GLU A 59 -5.65 3.63 -16.62
C GLU A 59 -7.09 3.25 -16.22
N GLY A 60 -7.30 2.04 -15.68
CA GLY A 60 -8.61 1.57 -15.21
C GLY A 60 -9.56 1.24 -16.37
N GLU A 61 -9.06 0.80 -17.53
CA GLU A 61 -9.90 0.62 -18.73
C GLU A 61 -10.37 -0.83 -18.95
N TYR A 62 -9.74 -1.79 -18.29
CA TYR A 62 -9.87 -3.21 -18.62
C TYR A 62 -10.87 -3.93 -17.72
N TYR A 63 -11.34 -3.34 -16.62
CA TYR A 63 -12.39 -3.92 -15.76
C TYR A 63 -13.63 -4.35 -16.56
N SER A 64 -13.94 -3.66 -17.66
CA SER A 64 -15.01 -3.97 -18.62
C SER A 64 -14.91 -5.38 -19.22
N LEU A 65 -13.74 -6.03 -19.22
CA LEU A 65 -13.62 -7.44 -19.61
C LEU A 65 -14.47 -8.35 -18.71
N LYS A 66 -14.63 -8.01 -17.43
CA LYS A 66 -15.42 -8.76 -16.46
C LYS A 66 -16.93 -8.76 -16.78
N GLU A 67 -17.43 -7.78 -17.53
CA GLU A 67 -18.84 -7.76 -18.00
C GLU A 67 -19.21 -9.03 -18.79
N LYS A 68 -18.22 -9.60 -19.49
CA LYS A 68 -18.44 -10.70 -20.44
C LYS A 68 -17.82 -12.03 -20.02
N PHE A 69 -16.80 -11.99 -19.17
CA PHE A 69 -16.01 -13.17 -18.82
C PHE A 69 -16.01 -13.39 -17.31
N ASP A 70 -16.73 -14.42 -16.86
CA ASP A 70 -16.85 -14.78 -15.44
C ASP A 70 -15.53 -15.28 -14.83
N ASN A 71 -14.58 -15.71 -15.67
CA ASN A 71 -13.26 -16.19 -15.26
C ASN A 71 -12.22 -15.05 -15.13
N ILE A 72 -12.67 -13.86 -14.76
CA ILE A 72 -11.83 -12.69 -14.48
C ILE A 72 -12.05 -12.22 -13.05
N TRP A 73 -10.95 -12.05 -12.34
CA TRP A 73 -10.90 -11.33 -11.07
C TRP A 73 -10.37 -9.93 -11.27
N TRP A 74 -11.16 -8.95 -10.84
CA TRP A 74 -10.75 -7.56 -10.78
C TRP A 74 -10.28 -7.24 -9.37
N ILE A 75 -9.02 -6.84 -9.28
CA ILE A 75 -8.34 -6.39 -8.07
C ILE A 75 -8.05 -4.91 -8.26
N GLY A 76 -8.71 -4.03 -7.51
CA GLY A 76 -8.53 -2.56 -7.55
C GLY A 76 -8.63 -1.96 -6.14
N ALA A 77 -8.72 -0.65 -5.97
CA ALA A 77 -8.86 -0.04 -4.64
C ALA A 77 -10.30 0.38 -4.33
N GLU A 78 -10.73 0.31 -3.07
CA GLU A 78 -11.99 0.91 -2.65
C GLU A 78 -11.92 2.45 -2.73
N GLY A 79 -12.72 3.02 -3.64
CA GLY A 79 -12.88 4.45 -3.91
C GLY A 79 -14.22 4.71 -4.64
N GLY A 80 -14.35 5.86 -5.34
CA GLY A 80 -15.53 6.17 -6.17
C GLY A 80 -15.89 5.09 -7.22
N ASP A 81 -14.95 4.18 -7.47
CA ASP A 81 -14.94 3.11 -8.46
C ASP A 81 -15.06 1.69 -7.85
N SER A 82 -15.51 1.57 -6.60
CA SER A 82 -15.82 0.25 -5.99
C SER A 82 -16.86 -0.55 -6.81
N GLU A 83 -17.60 0.16 -7.65
CA GLU A 83 -18.52 -0.32 -8.67
C GLU A 83 -18.46 0.64 -9.88
N CYS A 84 -17.84 0.23 -10.98
CA CYS A 84 -17.83 0.99 -12.23
C CYS A 84 -18.88 0.42 -13.17
N ASP A 85 -19.81 1.24 -13.67
CA ASP A 85 -20.83 0.82 -14.63
C ASP A 85 -21.65 -0.43 -14.19
N GLY A 86 -21.84 -0.62 -12.88
CA GLY A 86 -22.55 -1.78 -12.33
C GLY A 86 -21.71 -3.06 -12.24
N ILE A 87 -20.42 -3.00 -12.55
CA ILE A 87 -19.47 -4.09 -12.39
C ILE A 87 -18.84 -3.93 -11.01
N LYS A 88 -19.01 -4.95 -10.18
CA LYS A 88 -18.42 -4.97 -8.85
C LYS A 88 -17.00 -5.51 -8.89
N MET A 89 -16.09 -4.81 -8.22
CA MET A 89 -14.75 -5.29 -7.93
C MET A 89 -14.79 -6.56 -7.07
N ASP A 90 -13.95 -7.56 -7.40
CA ASP A 90 -13.92 -8.81 -6.62
C ASP A 90 -13.10 -8.66 -5.35
N TYR A 91 -12.01 -7.89 -5.43
CA TYR A 91 -11.00 -7.80 -4.39
C TYR A 91 -10.45 -6.38 -4.28
N ASP A 92 -10.40 -5.87 -3.06
CA ASP A 92 -9.65 -4.65 -2.75
C ASP A 92 -8.16 -4.99 -2.63
N ILE A 93 -7.34 -4.31 -3.44
CA ILE A 93 -5.89 -4.41 -3.58
C ILE A 93 -5.17 -4.21 -2.24
N GLU A 94 -5.72 -3.41 -1.33
CA GLU A 94 -5.16 -3.16 0.00
C GLU A 94 -5.57 -4.26 1.00
N LYS A 95 -6.73 -4.91 0.79
CA LYS A 95 -7.33 -5.88 1.73
C LYS A 95 -7.04 -7.35 1.42
N ILE A 96 -6.32 -7.65 0.34
CA ILE A 96 -6.03 -9.02 -0.09
C ILE A 96 -4.63 -9.53 0.23
N ASN A 97 -4.55 -10.83 0.45
CA ASN A 97 -3.30 -11.56 0.29
C ASN A 97 -3.07 -11.86 -1.20
N ILE A 98 -2.33 -10.96 -1.87
CA ILE A 98 -2.04 -11.08 -3.31
C ILE A 98 -1.38 -12.40 -3.67
N HIS A 99 -0.52 -12.97 -2.83
CA HIS A 99 0.11 -14.27 -3.11
C HIS A 99 -0.92 -15.40 -3.15
N HIS A 100 -1.86 -15.43 -2.20
CA HIS A 100 -2.94 -16.42 -2.19
C HIS A 100 -3.84 -16.29 -3.43
N ILE A 101 -4.27 -15.07 -3.74
CA ILE A 101 -5.12 -14.80 -4.91
C ILE A 101 -4.41 -15.22 -6.19
N LEU A 102 -3.15 -14.83 -6.39
CA LEU A 102 -2.39 -15.23 -7.58
C LEU A 102 -2.11 -16.72 -7.62
N LYS A 103 -1.86 -17.37 -6.48
CA LYS A 103 -1.70 -18.83 -6.40
C LYS A 103 -2.94 -19.53 -6.93
N ARG A 104 -4.12 -19.07 -6.51
CA ARG A 104 -5.38 -19.62 -7.00
C ARG A 104 -5.57 -19.30 -8.49
N ALA A 105 -5.34 -18.06 -8.90
CA ALA A 105 -5.49 -17.61 -10.28
C ALA A 105 -4.64 -18.43 -11.27
N VAL A 106 -3.35 -18.63 -10.98
CA VAL A 106 -2.45 -19.45 -11.80
C VAL A 106 -2.88 -20.92 -11.79
N SER A 107 -3.35 -21.43 -10.65
CA SER A 107 -3.73 -22.85 -10.53
C SER A 107 -5.00 -23.19 -11.29
N GLU A 108 -5.97 -22.27 -11.32
CA GLU A 108 -7.29 -22.42 -11.94
C GLU A 108 -7.35 -21.75 -13.32
N SER A 109 -6.25 -21.16 -13.79
CA SER A 109 -6.19 -20.37 -15.05
C SER A 109 -7.24 -19.25 -15.11
N ILE A 110 -7.53 -18.64 -13.96
CA ILE A 110 -8.37 -17.45 -13.84
C ILE A 110 -7.53 -16.24 -14.24
N SER A 111 -8.10 -15.33 -15.01
CA SER A 111 -7.43 -14.09 -15.37
C SER A 111 -7.58 -13.02 -14.29
N VAL A 112 -6.58 -12.17 -14.14
CA VAL A 112 -6.55 -11.10 -13.15
C VAL A 112 -6.37 -9.77 -13.86
N ILE A 113 -7.24 -8.82 -13.56
CA ILE A 113 -7.03 -7.40 -13.84
C ILE A 113 -6.55 -6.80 -12.52
N TYR A 114 -5.28 -6.42 -12.50
CA TYR A 114 -4.62 -5.79 -11.36
C TYR A 114 -4.59 -4.29 -11.61
N ASP A 115 -5.67 -3.64 -11.19
CA ASP A 115 -5.94 -2.24 -11.38
C ASP A 115 -5.18 -1.40 -10.36
N VAL A 116 -4.34 -0.52 -10.89
CA VAL A 116 -3.52 0.39 -10.11
C VAL A 116 -3.72 1.86 -10.51
N SER A 117 -4.79 2.19 -11.23
CA SER A 117 -5.06 3.56 -11.69
C SER A 117 -5.18 4.55 -10.51
N GLU A 118 -5.81 4.13 -9.42
CA GLU A 118 -6.13 4.97 -8.25
C GLU A 118 -5.19 4.78 -7.04
N VAL A 119 -4.05 4.10 -7.21
CA VAL A 119 -3.09 3.85 -6.12
C VAL A 119 -1.66 4.18 -6.51
N ASP A 120 -0.76 4.24 -5.52
CA ASP A 120 0.67 4.31 -5.81
C ASP A 120 1.16 3.02 -6.48
N MET A 121 1.26 3.08 -7.81
CA MET A 121 1.47 1.93 -8.69
C MET A 121 2.75 1.14 -8.36
N ILE A 122 3.87 1.83 -8.08
CA ILE A 122 5.20 1.18 -8.03
C ILE A 122 5.29 0.15 -6.90
N PRO A 123 4.95 0.45 -5.63
CA PRO A 123 4.94 -0.55 -4.56
C PRO A 123 3.98 -1.71 -4.82
N ARG A 124 2.77 -1.43 -5.32
CA ARG A 124 1.73 -2.45 -5.54
C ARG A 124 2.12 -3.41 -6.64
N VAL A 125 2.57 -2.89 -7.78
CA VAL A 125 3.06 -3.71 -8.89
C VAL A 125 4.31 -4.49 -8.47
N THR A 126 5.24 -3.88 -7.73
CA THR A 126 6.43 -4.60 -7.23
C THR A 126 6.03 -5.81 -6.37
N LYS A 127 5.12 -5.62 -5.40
CA LYS A 127 4.62 -6.68 -4.53
C LYS A 127 3.93 -7.79 -5.34
N MET A 128 3.04 -7.42 -6.25
CA MET A 128 2.28 -8.34 -7.11
C MET A 128 3.20 -9.17 -8.01
N VAL A 129 4.15 -8.52 -8.72
CA VAL A 129 5.06 -9.20 -9.66
C VAL A 129 6.00 -10.17 -8.93
N HIS A 130 6.46 -9.81 -7.73
CA HIS A 130 7.23 -10.74 -6.88
C HIS A 130 6.41 -11.98 -6.52
N ALA A 131 5.18 -11.79 -6.03
CA ALA A 131 4.29 -12.90 -5.68
C ALA A 131 3.95 -13.78 -6.90
N LEU A 132 3.66 -13.17 -8.05
CA LEU A 132 3.36 -13.90 -9.29
C LEU A 132 4.55 -14.76 -9.74
N TYR A 133 5.77 -14.23 -9.65
CA TYR A 133 6.97 -14.98 -10.02
C TYR A 133 7.23 -16.18 -9.11
N GLU A 134 7.02 -16.03 -7.80
CA GLU A 134 7.11 -17.13 -6.83
C GLU A 134 6.06 -18.20 -7.13
N VAL A 135 4.79 -17.81 -7.25
CA VAL A 135 3.68 -18.71 -7.59
C VAL A 135 3.95 -19.46 -8.90
N ALA A 136 4.37 -18.76 -9.96
CA ALA A 136 4.67 -19.40 -11.23
C ALA A 136 5.86 -20.35 -11.14
N THR A 137 6.87 -20.03 -10.31
CA THR A 137 8.01 -20.93 -10.06
C THR A 137 7.55 -22.26 -9.47
N ASP A 138 6.61 -22.19 -8.52
CA ASP A 138 6.10 -23.36 -7.81
C ASP A 138 5.14 -24.18 -8.66
N GLN A 139 4.20 -23.52 -9.35
CA GLN A 139 3.14 -24.22 -10.09
C GLN A 139 3.55 -24.67 -11.49
N ARG A 140 4.46 -23.94 -12.14
CA ARG A 140 4.93 -24.20 -13.52
C ARG A 140 3.81 -24.39 -14.54
N LYS A 141 2.70 -23.66 -14.37
CA LYS A 141 1.58 -23.63 -15.32
C LYS A 141 1.74 -22.45 -16.29
N PRO A 142 1.31 -22.59 -17.56
CA PRO A 142 1.29 -21.48 -18.50
C PRO A 142 0.44 -20.32 -17.98
N TYR A 143 1.03 -19.14 -17.88
CA TYR A 143 0.36 -17.93 -17.42
C TYR A 143 1.09 -16.70 -17.98
N LEU A 144 0.35 -15.66 -18.34
CA LEU A 144 0.93 -14.45 -18.95
C LEU A 144 0.89 -13.26 -17.99
N LEU A 145 2.01 -12.58 -17.77
CA LEU A 145 2.02 -11.23 -17.19
C LEU A 145 1.95 -10.19 -18.30
N ILE A 146 0.95 -9.31 -18.28
CA ILE A 146 0.80 -8.17 -19.18
C ILE A 146 1.09 -6.89 -18.40
N VAL A 147 2.08 -6.13 -18.85
CA VAL A 147 2.52 -4.86 -18.24
C VAL A 147 2.11 -3.72 -19.17
N GLU A 148 1.01 -3.05 -18.85
CA GLU A 148 0.62 -1.82 -19.54
C GLU A 148 1.50 -0.64 -19.12
N GLU A 149 1.68 0.34 -20.02
CA GLU A 149 2.54 1.52 -19.83
C GLU A 149 3.89 1.13 -19.22
N ALA A 150 4.55 0.16 -19.87
CA ALA A 150 5.75 -0.48 -19.34
C ALA A 150 6.88 0.51 -19.00
N ASP A 151 6.92 1.68 -19.65
CA ASP A 151 7.84 2.78 -19.31
C ASP A 151 7.66 3.31 -17.88
N LYS A 152 6.49 3.18 -17.26
CA LYS A 152 6.27 3.49 -15.83
C LYS A 152 7.05 2.53 -14.91
N PHE A 153 7.21 1.27 -15.31
CA PHE A 153 7.71 0.20 -14.42
C PHE A 153 9.13 -0.27 -14.74
N ILE A 154 9.56 -0.15 -15.99
CA ILE A 154 10.88 -0.54 -16.47
C ILE A 154 11.56 0.56 -17.29
N PRO A 155 11.67 1.80 -16.76
CA PRO A 155 12.32 2.90 -17.44
C PRO A 155 13.82 2.65 -17.64
N GLN A 156 14.40 3.24 -18.68
CA GLN A 156 15.85 3.15 -18.96
C GLN A 156 16.69 4.03 -18.00
N SER A 157 16.14 5.15 -17.52
CA SER A 157 16.88 6.22 -16.82
C SER A 157 16.68 6.29 -15.30
N LYS A 158 15.79 5.45 -14.74
CA LYS A 158 15.42 5.43 -13.32
C LYS A 158 15.42 4.01 -12.78
N ASP A 159 15.12 3.87 -11.50
CA ASP A 159 14.93 2.56 -10.88
C ASP A 159 13.76 1.82 -11.54
N SER A 160 14.08 0.66 -12.12
CA SER A 160 13.14 -0.28 -12.71
C SER A 160 12.74 -1.35 -11.70
N ILE A 161 11.54 -1.91 -11.85
CA ILE A 161 11.14 -3.11 -11.12
C ILE A 161 11.97 -4.29 -11.64
N LYS A 162 13.09 -4.57 -10.97
CA LYS A 162 14.07 -5.60 -11.36
C LYS A 162 13.46 -6.98 -11.56
N LYS A 163 12.37 -7.29 -10.86
CA LYS A 163 11.67 -8.56 -11.05
C LYS A 163 11.06 -8.72 -12.44
N ILE A 164 10.57 -7.65 -13.07
CA ILE A 164 10.07 -7.69 -14.46
C ILE A 164 11.22 -8.01 -15.43
N GLU A 165 12.40 -7.42 -15.23
CA GLU A 165 13.61 -7.76 -15.98
C GLU A 165 14.04 -9.22 -15.74
N GLU A 166 13.89 -9.74 -14.53
CA GLU A 166 14.16 -11.16 -14.25
C GLU A 166 13.17 -12.08 -14.98
N ILE A 167 11.87 -11.73 -14.99
CA ILE A 167 10.83 -12.47 -15.71
C ILE A 167 11.14 -12.51 -17.20
N SER A 168 11.57 -11.40 -17.81
CA SER A 168 11.95 -11.37 -19.24
C SER A 168 13.12 -12.30 -19.55
N ARG A 169 13.98 -12.61 -18.57
CA ARG A 169 15.12 -13.53 -18.76
C ARG A 169 14.80 -14.98 -18.40
N ARG A 170 13.97 -15.21 -17.38
CA ARG A 170 13.83 -16.52 -16.71
C ARG A 170 12.39 -17.03 -16.58
N GLY A 171 11.39 -16.23 -16.96
CA GLY A 171 9.97 -16.52 -16.82
C GLY A 171 9.52 -17.75 -17.61
N ARG A 172 9.96 -17.90 -18.86
CA ARG A 172 9.60 -19.03 -19.75
C ARG A 172 9.82 -20.40 -19.09
N LYS A 173 10.91 -20.59 -18.33
CA LYS A 173 11.22 -21.85 -17.63
C LYS A 173 10.24 -22.17 -16.48
N ARG A 174 9.43 -21.20 -16.07
CA ARG A 174 8.44 -21.26 -14.99
C ARG A 174 7.01 -21.24 -15.53
N GLY A 175 6.82 -21.30 -16.85
CA GLY A 175 5.51 -21.13 -17.46
C GLY A 175 4.98 -19.69 -17.45
N LEU A 176 5.77 -18.71 -16.98
CA LEU A 176 5.37 -17.30 -16.92
C LEU A 176 5.90 -16.54 -18.13
N GLY A 177 5.03 -16.23 -19.10
CA GLY A 177 5.35 -15.31 -20.18
C GLY A 177 5.27 -13.86 -19.76
N LEU A 178 5.77 -12.98 -20.62
CA LEU A 178 5.75 -11.54 -20.41
C LEU A 178 5.27 -10.84 -21.67
N MET A 179 4.27 -9.97 -21.52
CA MET A 179 3.87 -9.01 -22.52
C MET A 179 4.12 -7.61 -21.98
N VAL A 180 4.93 -6.81 -22.66
CA VAL A 180 5.14 -5.39 -22.32
C VAL A 180 4.45 -4.53 -23.37
N ALA A 181 3.62 -3.58 -22.92
CA ALA A 181 2.95 -2.64 -23.79
C ALA A 181 3.34 -1.21 -23.44
N THR A 182 3.72 -0.40 -24.43
CA THR A 182 4.08 1.01 -24.21
C THR A 182 3.83 1.83 -25.46
N GLN A 183 3.57 3.12 -25.26
CA GLN A 183 3.51 4.12 -26.32
C GLN A 183 4.88 4.76 -26.58
N ARG A 184 5.83 4.61 -25.65
CA ARG A 184 7.12 5.32 -25.62
C ARG A 184 8.29 4.34 -25.53
N PRO A 185 8.54 3.52 -26.57
CA PRO A 185 9.60 2.51 -26.56
C PRO A 185 11.00 3.09 -26.32
N ALA A 186 11.25 4.36 -26.64
CA ALA A 186 12.56 4.99 -26.44
C ALA A 186 12.98 5.13 -24.97
N ILE A 187 12.04 5.18 -24.02
CA ILE A 187 12.33 5.33 -22.59
C ILE A 187 12.21 4.02 -21.80
N VAL A 188 11.82 2.92 -22.46
CA VAL A 188 11.83 1.57 -21.88
C VAL A 188 13.22 0.96 -21.96
N THR A 189 13.62 0.22 -20.91
CA THR A 189 14.91 -0.46 -20.91
C THR A 189 15.09 -1.42 -22.10
N LYS A 190 16.18 -1.22 -22.85
CA LYS A 190 16.59 -2.10 -23.96
C LYS A 190 16.81 -3.55 -23.52
N ASN A 191 17.13 -3.77 -22.24
CA ASN A 191 17.30 -5.12 -21.68
C ASN A 191 16.02 -5.95 -21.72
N VAL A 192 14.85 -5.32 -21.67
CA VAL A 192 13.56 -6.04 -21.77
C VAL A 192 13.10 -6.09 -23.22
N LEU A 193 13.17 -4.97 -23.95
CA LEU A 193 12.77 -4.93 -25.36
C LEU A 193 13.56 -5.93 -26.22
N SER A 194 14.87 -6.04 -26.04
CA SER A 194 15.71 -7.01 -26.76
C SER A 194 15.43 -8.48 -26.39
N GLN A 195 14.76 -8.73 -25.25
CA GLN A 195 14.35 -10.08 -24.85
C GLN A 195 12.98 -10.46 -25.40
N CYS A 196 12.19 -9.48 -25.88
CA CYS A 196 10.92 -9.72 -26.52
C CYS A 196 11.18 -10.29 -27.91
N ASN A 197 11.08 -11.61 -28.03
CA ASN A 197 11.28 -12.33 -29.28
C ASN A 197 10.05 -12.29 -30.19
N ASN A 198 8.92 -11.80 -29.68
CA ASN A 198 7.70 -11.55 -30.42
C ASN A 198 7.38 -10.05 -30.38
N GLN A 199 6.91 -9.49 -31.49
CA GLN A 199 6.59 -8.06 -31.57
C GLN A 199 5.26 -7.83 -32.28
N ILE A 200 4.48 -6.89 -31.75
CA ILE A 200 3.24 -6.39 -32.33
C ILE A 200 3.38 -4.87 -32.37
N ILE A 201 3.76 -4.32 -33.53
CA ILE A 201 4.14 -2.92 -33.68
C ILE A 201 3.14 -2.19 -34.56
N GLY A 202 2.46 -1.22 -33.98
CA GLY A 202 1.47 -0.37 -34.64
C GLY A 202 2.09 0.94 -35.11
N LYS A 203 1.22 1.93 -35.37
CA LYS A 203 1.64 3.25 -35.83
C LYS A 203 2.58 3.92 -34.82
N LEU A 204 3.68 4.48 -35.33
CA LEU A 204 4.63 5.32 -34.58
C LEU A 204 5.08 6.48 -35.47
N SER A 205 5.09 7.70 -34.94
CA SER A 205 5.50 8.91 -35.67
C SER A 205 6.79 9.54 -35.15
N ILE A 206 7.14 9.30 -33.88
CA ILE A 206 8.27 9.97 -33.21
C ILE A 206 9.59 9.28 -33.59
N GLU A 207 10.56 10.07 -34.06
CA GLU A 207 11.86 9.57 -34.55
C GLU A 207 12.62 8.74 -33.51
N ASN A 208 12.63 9.15 -32.25
CA ASN A 208 13.30 8.41 -31.17
C ASN A 208 12.65 7.05 -30.92
N ASP A 209 11.32 6.96 -31.04
CA ASP A 209 10.58 5.70 -30.86
C ASP A 209 10.78 4.77 -32.06
N LEU A 210 10.79 5.31 -33.28
CA LEU A 210 11.16 4.59 -34.50
C LEU A 210 12.58 4.00 -34.40
N LYS A 211 13.55 4.78 -33.91
CA LYS A 211 14.91 4.30 -33.65
C LYS A 211 14.94 3.17 -32.61
N ALA A 212 14.12 3.27 -31.57
CA ALA A 212 14.05 2.26 -30.51
C ALA A 212 13.52 0.90 -31.04
N VAL A 213 12.54 0.91 -31.94
CA VAL A 213 12.01 -0.32 -32.54
C VAL A 213 12.77 -0.80 -33.76
N GLY A 214 13.67 0.02 -34.31
CA GLY A 214 14.43 -0.31 -35.53
C GLY A 214 15.24 -1.61 -35.42
N LEU A 215 15.58 -2.06 -34.21
CA LEU A 215 16.26 -3.34 -33.96
C LEU A 215 15.41 -4.58 -34.33
N PHE A 216 14.09 -4.42 -34.50
CA PHE A 216 13.17 -5.50 -34.87
C PHE A 216 12.92 -5.59 -36.38
N PHE A 217 13.38 -4.61 -37.16
CA PHE A 217 13.14 -4.52 -38.60
C PHE A 217 14.43 -4.76 -39.38
N SER A 218 14.29 -5.27 -40.60
CA SER A 218 15.46 -5.63 -41.43
C SER A 218 16.02 -4.42 -42.18
N SER A 219 15.22 -3.37 -42.36
CA SER A 219 15.65 -2.15 -43.05
C SER A 219 15.00 -0.90 -42.45
N LYS A 220 15.62 0.27 -42.68
CA LYS A 220 15.05 1.56 -42.29
C LYS A 220 13.73 1.87 -42.99
N GLN A 221 13.58 1.43 -44.23
CA GLN A 221 12.34 1.63 -45.00
C GLN A 221 11.15 0.93 -44.34
N GLU A 222 11.36 -0.28 -43.79
CA GLU A 222 10.30 -0.98 -43.06
C GLU A 222 9.89 -0.25 -41.77
N VAL A 223 10.84 0.43 -41.12
CA VAL A 223 10.55 1.26 -39.94
C VAL A 223 9.76 2.50 -40.34
N GLU A 224 10.08 3.12 -41.48
CA GLU A 224 9.35 4.28 -42.01
C GLU A 224 7.89 3.94 -42.36
N GLU A 225 7.58 2.70 -42.75
CA GLU A 225 6.20 2.23 -42.97
C GLU A 225 5.32 2.37 -41.71
N LEU A 226 5.90 2.38 -40.50
CA LEU A 226 5.15 2.59 -39.26
C LEU A 226 4.52 3.99 -39.16
N THR A 227 5.10 4.98 -39.84
CA THR A 227 4.61 6.37 -39.82
C THR A 227 3.30 6.53 -40.61
N THR A 228 3.13 5.73 -41.66
CA THR A 228 1.98 5.76 -42.58
C THR A 228 0.94 4.70 -42.26
N LEU A 229 1.17 3.89 -41.22
CA LEU A 229 0.24 2.85 -40.80
C LEU A 229 -1.11 3.45 -40.34
N ASN A 230 -2.20 2.78 -40.66
CA ASN A 230 -3.53 3.18 -40.17
C ASN A 230 -3.71 2.73 -38.72
N PRO A 231 -4.40 3.52 -37.88
CA PRO A 231 -4.83 3.03 -36.56
C PRO A 231 -5.57 1.69 -36.63
N GLY A 232 -5.19 0.76 -35.77
CA GLY A 232 -5.69 -0.61 -35.73
C GLY A 232 -4.94 -1.62 -36.62
N ASP A 233 -4.08 -1.15 -37.53
CA ASP A 233 -3.17 -2.02 -38.28
C ASP A 233 -1.85 -2.17 -37.50
N PHE A 234 -1.29 -3.38 -37.52
CA PHE A 234 -0.08 -3.75 -36.79
C PHE A 234 0.79 -4.70 -37.61
N PHE A 235 2.10 -4.58 -37.48
CA PHE A 235 3.04 -5.63 -37.87
C PHE A 235 3.18 -6.64 -36.72
N VAL A 236 2.96 -7.92 -37.03
CA VAL A 236 3.21 -9.04 -36.13
C VAL A 236 4.46 -9.76 -36.60
N MET A 237 5.40 -10.00 -35.68
CA MET A 237 6.73 -10.52 -35.93
C MET A 237 7.17 -11.49 -34.83
N GLY A 238 8.30 -12.16 -35.08
CA GLY A 238 8.85 -13.15 -34.15
C GLY A 238 8.18 -14.50 -34.30
N ASN A 239 8.13 -15.26 -33.21
CA ASN A 239 7.62 -16.64 -33.23
C ASN A 239 6.08 -16.72 -33.16
N LEU A 240 5.37 -15.59 -33.09
CA LEU A 240 3.90 -15.56 -33.14
C LEU A 240 3.35 -15.88 -34.53
N THR A 241 4.16 -15.68 -35.57
CA THR A 241 3.83 -15.86 -36.98
C THR A 241 5.05 -16.41 -37.73
N HIS A 242 4.87 -17.05 -38.88
CA HIS A 242 5.99 -17.58 -39.66
C HIS A 242 6.81 -16.51 -40.35
N GLU A 243 6.17 -15.39 -40.69
CA GLU A 243 6.77 -14.25 -41.37
C GLU A 243 6.19 -12.95 -40.86
N LYS A 244 6.94 -11.85 -41.02
CA LYS A 244 6.45 -10.50 -40.70
C LYS A 244 5.15 -10.24 -41.44
N THR A 245 4.07 -10.06 -40.69
CA THR A 245 2.73 -9.94 -41.26
C THR A 245 2.07 -8.65 -40.80
N LYS A 246 1.62 -7.82 -41.76
CA LYS A 246 0.73 -6.69 -41.47
C LYS A 246 -0.71 -7.20 -41.34
N MET A 247 -1.33 -6.98 -40.19
CA MET A 247 -2.69 -7.44 -39.89
C MET A 247 -3.47 -6.36 -39.15
N ARG A 248 -4.80 -6.49 -39.15
CA ARG A 248 -5.71 -5.63 -38.39
C ARG A 248 -6.36 -6.43 -37.27
N PHE A 249 -6.34 -5.93 -36.04
CA PHE A 249 -7.00 -6.61 -34.92
C PHE A 249 -8.51 -6.76 -35.16
N GLY A 250 -9.07 -7.81 -34.58
CA GLY A 250 -10.51 -8.08 -34.62
C GLY A 250 -11.32 -7.02 -33.89
N ARG A 251 -12.64 -7.16 -33.94
CA ARG A 251 -13.54 -6.35 -33.11
C ARG A 251 -13.35 -6.73 -31.65
N ARG A 252 -13.20 -5.72 -30.78
CA ARG A 252 -13.38 -5.84 -29.34
C ARG A 252 -14.84 -6.18 -29.07
N GLU A 253 -15.05 -7.09 -28.14
CA GLU A 253 -16.35 -7.57 -27.74
C GLU A 253 -16.91 -6.86 -26.51
N THR A 254 -16.03 -6.33 -25.66
CA THR A 254 -16.40 -5.52 -24.49
C THR A 254 -16.32 -4.03 -24.81
N GLN A 255 -16.97 -3.20 -23.99
CA GLN A 255 -16.97 -1.75 -24.19
C GLN A 255 -15.58 -1.16 -23.92
N HIS A 256 -15.17 -0.17 -24.72
CA HIS A 256 -13.95 0.60 -24.47
C HIS A 256 -14.31 1.81 -23.60
N ARG A 257 -13.74 1.87 -22.38
CA ARG A 257 -14.06 2.88 -21.36
C ARG A 257 -13.07 4.07 -21.32
N GLY A 258 -12.04 4.05 -22.17
CA GLY A 258 -11.01 5.10 -22.31
C GLY A 258 -11.33 6.22 -23.32
N LEU A 259 -12.60 6.62 -23.45
CA LEU A 259 -12.95 7.66 -24.42
C LEU A 259 -12.50 9.04 -23.91
N THR A 260 -11.77 9.77 -24.75
CA THR A 260 -11.50 11.19 -24.53
C THR A 260 -12.86 11.93 -24.44
N PRO A 261 -13.09 12.76 -23.42
CA PRO A 261 -14.31 13.55 -23.30
C PRO A 261 -14.58 14.31 -24.60
N ILE A 262 -15.81 14.23 -25.09
CA ILE A 262 -16.23 14.97 -26.27
C ILE A 262 -16.40 16.43 -25.82
N LEU A 263 -15.83 17.37 -26.58
CA LEU A 263 -16.12 18.79 -26.39
C LEU A 263 -17.62 19.01 -26.60
N GLU A 264 -18.33 19.28 -25.51
CA GLU A 264 -19.71 19.75 -25.57
C GLU A 264 -19.68 21.24 -25.90
N GLU A 265 -20.42 21.66 -26.93
CA GLU A 265 -20.70 23.07 -27.16
C GLU A 265 -21.48 23.58 -25.94
N ARG A 266 -20.87 24.48 -25.17
CA ARG A 266 -21.59 25.21 -24.13
C ARG A 266 -22.40 26.31 -24.80
N ASP A 267 -23.69 26.35 -24.52
CA ASP A 267 -24.48 27.54 -24.76
C ASP A 267 -23.83 28.68 -23.96
N ILE A 268 -23.43 29.75 -24.65
CA ILE A 268 -22.93 30.96 -24.01
C ILE A 268 -24.15 31.56 -23.31
N LEU A 269 -24.13 31.60 -21.98
CA LEU A 269 -25.18 32.22 -21.20
C LEU A 269 -25.30 33.70 -21.64
N PRO A 270 -26.52 34.24 -21.79
CA PRO A 270 -26.69 35.66 -22.08
C PRO A 270 -25.99 36.52 -21.03
N ASP A 271 -25.44 37.67 -21.43
CA ASP A 271 -24.70 38.56 -20.52
C ASP A 271 -25.51 38.92 -19.26
N GLU A 272 -26.83 38.99 -19.36
CA GLU A 272 -27.77 39.24 -18.25
C GLU A 272 -27.74 38.13 -17.17
N GLU A 273 -27.59 36.86 -17.56
CA GLU A 273 -27.47 35.74 -16.62
C GLU A 273 -26.05 35.66 -16.01
N ILE A 274 -25.04 36.18 -16.71
CA ILE A 274 -23.67 36.28 -16.18
C ILE A 274 -23.60 37.39 -15.14
N GLU A 275 -24.22 38.56 -15.40
CA GLU A 275 -24.31 39.66 -14.45
C GLU A 275 -25.04 39.25 -13.16
N GLU A 276 -26.14 38.49 -13.26
CA GLU A 276 -26.84 37.96 -12.07
C GLU A 276 -25.96 36.99 -11.24
N ILE A 277 -25.13 36.17 -11.90
CA ILE A 277 -24.22 35.25 -11.21
C ILE A 277 -23.06 36.02 -10.56
N GLU A 278 -22.52 37.04 -11.24
CA GLU A 278 -21.47 37.90 -10.69
C GLU A 278 -21.96 38.71 -9.47
N GLU A 279 -23.21 39.23 -9.49
CA GLU A 279 -23.82 39.88 -8.32
C GLU A 279 -23.99 38.90 -7.14
N ILE A 280 -24.38 37.65 -7.39
CA ILE A 280 -24.51 36.63 -6.34
C ILE A 280 -23.13 36.28 -5.75
N GLU A 281 -22.09 36.17 -6.57
CA GLU A 281 -20.73 35.91 -6.09
C GLU A 281 -20.15 37.08 -5.28
N GLU A 282 -20.47 38.33 -5.65
CA GLU A 282 -20.11 39.53 -4.86
C GLU A 282 -20.80 39.55 -3.49
N ILE A 283 -22.09 39.21 -3.43
CA ILE A 283 -22.85 39.13 -2.17
C ILE A 283 -22.27 38.03 -1.25
N ILE A 284 -21.86 36.89 -1.82
CA ILE A 284 -21.22 35.80 -1.06
C ILE A 284 -19.85 36.27 -0.54
N ALA A 285 -19.06 36.98 -1.36
CA ALA A 285 -17.75 37.50 -0.97
C ALA A 285 -17.82 38.59 0.12
N GLU A 286 -18.88 39.38 0.17
CA GLU A 286 -19.12 40.35 1.25
C GLU A 286 -19.52 39.66 2.56
N SER A 287 -20.24 38.53 2.50
CA SER A 287 -20.66 37.77 3.69
C SER A 287 -19.52 37.02 4.42
N ASP A 288 -18.43 36.71 3.72
CA ASP A 288 -17.26 36.01 4.29
C ASP A 288 -16.27 36.95 5.00
N ASN A 289 -16.45 38.27 4.95
CA ASN A 289 -15.52 39.25 5.55
C ASN A 289 -15.86 39.68 6.99
N ASP A 290 -17.00 39.29 7.56
CA ASP A 290 -17.44 39.76 8.88
C ASP A 290 -17.11 38.85 10.08
N ASP A 291 -16.39 37.74 9.88
CA ASP A 291 -15.97 36.85 10.98
C ASP A 291 -14.44 36.72 11.11
N THR A 292 -13.75 37.86 11.24
CA THR A 292 -12.41 37.90 11.88
C THR A 292 -12.28 39.07 12.85
N GLY A 293 -12.39 38.82 14.17
CA GLY A 293 -12.01 39.85 15.15
C GLY A 293 -12.44 39.65 16.60
N SER A 294 -11.69 38.83 17.34
CA SER A 294 -11.41 38.94 18.78
C SER A 294 -12.56 39.14 19.78
N ILE A 295 -12.80 38.12 20.62
CA ILE A 295 -13.22 38.34 22.02
C ILE A 295 -12.07 37.87 22.91
N PHE A 296 -11.23 38.83 23.28
CA PHE A 296 -10.58 38.87 24.59
C PHE A 296 -11.47 39.69 25.51
N ASP A 297 -11.48 39.30 26.78
CA ASP A 297 -12.13 39.97 27.90
C ASP A 297 -11.79 41.47 27.97
N ASP A 298 -12.81 42.32 28.15
CA ASP A 298 -12.98 43.13 29.37
C ASP A 298 -13.97 44.28 29.13
N ASP A 299 -15.01 44.25 29.97
CA ASP A 299 -15.64 45.36 30.68
C ASP A 299 -15.66 46.79 30.11
N ASN A 300 -16.90 47.31 30.14
CA ASN A 300 -17.31 48.65 30.54
C ASN A 300 -17.59 49.75 29.48
N THR A 301 -18.88 50.09 29.47
CA THR A 301 -19.49 51.43 29.60
C THR A 301 -19.90 52.23 28.36
N ALA A 302 -21.21 52.55 28.39
CA ALA A 302 -21.87 53.82 28.04
C ALA A 302 -22.53 53.95 26.66
N ASP A 303 -23.85 53.78 26.68
CA ASP A 303 -24.90 54.69 26.19
C ASP A 303 -24.67 55.50 24.89
N SER A 304 -25.53 55.26 23.89
CA SER A 304 -26.58 56.20 23.42
C SER A 304 -27.20 55.70 22.10
N GLU A 305 -28.51 55.39 22.14
CA GLU A 305 -29.61 56.07 21.40
C GLU A 305 -29.86 55.51 19.98
N GLU A 306 -30.96 54.75 19.80
CA GLU A 306 -32.20 55.13 19.06
C GLU A 306 -32.04 55.11 17.52
N PHE A 307 -32.90 54.55 16.67
CA PHE A 307 -34.27 54.03 16.73
C PHE A 307 -34.56 53.25 15.42
N LYS A 308 -35.44 52.23 15.51
CA LYS A 308 -36.52 51.74 14.60
C LYS A 308 -36.52 52.20 13.12
N SER A 309 -36.95 51.45 12.10
CA SER A 309 -37.73 50.21 11.88
C SER A 309 -37.61 49.94 10.36
N ASP A 310 -37.64 48.71 9.85
CA ASP A 310 -38.90 48.11 9.39
C ASP A 310 -38.75 46.59 9.21
N SER A 311 -39.65 45.87 9.87
CA SER A 311 -39.62 44.42 10.07
C SER A 311 -40.81 43.75 9.37
N THR A 312 -40.85 43.81 8.04
CA THR A 312 -41.99 43.25 7.27
C THR A 312 -41.65 42.48 6.00
N GLU A 313 -40.39 42.36 5.58
CA GLU A 313 -40.02 41.56 4.38
C GLU A 313 -39.20 40.29 4.66
N ILE A 314 -38.68 40.11 5.88
CA ILE A 314 -37.82 38.95 6.21
C ILE A 314 -38.63 37.68 6.52
N SER A 315 -39.92 37.79 6.86
CA SER A 315 -40.76 36.64 7.18
C SER A 315 -41.36 35.91 5.96
N LYS A 316 -41.05 36.31 4.72
CA LYS A 316 -41.57 35.67 3.50
C LYS A 316 -40.56 34.78 2.75
N ILE A 317 -39.28 34.83 3.12
CA ILE A 317 -38.21 34.07 2.44
C ILE A 317 -37.93 32.74 3.15
N GLU A 318 -38.20 32.62 4.46
CA GLU A 318 -37.95 31.39 5.22
C GLU A 318 -39.00 30.28 4.97
N ASP A 319 -40.20 30.58 4.46
CA ASP A 319 -41.25 29.57 4.26
C ASP A 319 -41.11 28.77 2.94
N ASN A 320 -40.36 29.26 1.95
CA ASN A 320 -40.26 28.61 0.62
C ASN A 320 -39.10 27.60 0.50
N SER A 321 -38.09 27.67 1.37
CA SER A 321 -36.93 26.77 1.37
C SER A 321 -37.20 25.43 2.08
N VAL A 322 -38.13 25.41 3.03
CA VAL A 322 -38.51 24.18 3.77
C VAL A 322 -39.46 23.29 2.95
N ALA A 323 -40.37 23.88 2.16
CA ALA A 323 -41.35 23.14 1.35
C ALA A 323 -40.72 22.33 0.19
N VAL A 324 -39.57 22.78 -0.32
CA VAL A 324 -38.81 22.07 -1.38
C VAL A 324 -38.02 20.90 -0.78
N ALA A 325 -37.48 21.06 0.43
CA ALA A 325 -36.70 20.03 1.11
C ALA A 325 -37.57 18.84 1.59
N GLU A 326 -38.79 19.08 2.04
CA GLU A 326 -39.70 18.01 2.50
C GLU A 326 -40.24 17.15 1.33
N LYS A 327 -40.52 17.76 0.17
CA LYS A 327 -40.96 17.03 -1.05
C LYS A 327 -39.90 16.06 -1.58
N ILE A 328 -38.62 16.41 -1.48
CA ILE A 328 -37.50 15.57 -1.94
C ILE A 328 -37.26 14.39 -0.97
N ALA A 329 -37.59 14.55 0.30
CA ALA A 329 -37.42 13.52 1.33
C ALA A 329 -38.51 12.44 1.28
N GLU A 330 -39.75 12.79 0.89
CA GLU A 330 -40.85 11.83 0.76
C GLU A 330 -40.75 10.92 -0.47
N GLU A 331 -40.27 11.43 -1.61
CA GLU A 331 -40.11 10.62 -2.83
C GLU A 331 -39.00 9.54 -2.69
N LYS A 332 -38.01 9.76 -1.82
CA LYS A 332 -36.95 8.76 -1.55
C LYS A 332 -37.40 7.62 -0.62
N LYS A 333 -38.47 7.78 0.16
CA LYS A 333 -38.99 6.74 1.07
C LYS A 333 -39.91 5.72 0.39
N VAL A 334 -40.45 6.03 -0.79
CA VAL A 334 -41.43 5.16 -1.50
C VAL A 334 -40.76 4.06 -2.35
N ARG A 335 -39.46 4.17 -2.68
CA ARG A 335 -38.77 3.17 -3.54
C ARG A 335 -38.13 1.97 -2.83
N LYS A 336 -38.24 1.84 -1.51
CA LYS A 336 -37.68 0.71 -0.73
C LYS A 336 -38.72 -0.02 0.13
N LYS A 337 -39.82 -0.49 -0.46
CA LYS A 337 -40.68 -1.52 0.14
C LYS A 337 -41.38 -2.37 -0.92
N THR A 338 -40.76 -3.49 -1.27
CA THR A 338 -41.48 -4.71 -1.62
C THR A 338 -40.63 -5.91 -1.21
N GLU A 339 -40.97 -6.45 -0.05
CA GLU A 339 -40.48 -7.72 0.49
C GLU A 339 -41.03 -8.89 -0.34
N THR A 340 -40.35 -10.04 -0.30
CA THR A 340 -41.02 -11.31 -0.02
C THR A 340 -40.16 -12.21 0.87
N ALA A 341 -40.71 -12.48 2.05
CA ALA A 341 -40.33 -13.43 3.10
C ALA A 341 -40.55 -14.90 2.62
N THR A 342 -40.12 -16.03 3.21
CA THR A 342 -39.95 -16.58 4.60
C THR A 342 -39.48 -18.08 4.42
N PRO A 343 -39.39 -19.02 5.42
CA PRO A 343 -39.19 -18.97 6.88
C PRO A 343 -38.09 -19.93 7.43
N LYS A 344 -37.58 -19.67 8.66
CA LYS A 344 -36.74 -20.58 9.47
C LYS A 344 -37.59 -21.50 10.37
N LYS A 345 -37.27 -22.81 10.42
CA LYS A 345 -37.80 -23.78 11.41
C LYS A 345 -36.85 -23.95 12.60
N LYS A 346 -37.44 -24.01 13.80
CA LYS A 346 -36.84 -24.45 15.07
C LYS A 346 -36.71 -25.98 15.10
N VAL A 347 -35.60 -26.51 15.63
CA VAL A 347 -35.56 -27.83 16.28
C VAL A 347 -34.72 -27.75 17.56
N SER A 348 -35.23 -28.44 18.57
CA SER A 348 -34.82 -28.55 19.97
C SER A 348 -33.58 -29.41 20.23
N GLY A 349 -32.76 -28.93 21.18
CA GLY A 349 -32.06 -29.61 22.27
C GLY A 349 -31.49 -31.03 22.15
N GLN A 350 -30.22 -31.19 22.54
CA GLN A 350 -29.81 -32.18 23.54
C GLN A 350 -28.48 -31.78 24.22
N LYS A 351 -28.45 -31.98 25.55
CA LYS A 351 -27.35 -31.71 26.47
C LYS A 351 -26.25 -32.77 26.32
N SER A 352 -24.98 -32.37 26.46
CA SER A 352 -24.02 -33.18 27.21
C SER A 352 -23.00 -32.28 27.93
N THR A 353 -22.69 -32.72 29.14
CA THR A 353 -21.95 -32.05 30.20
C THR A 353 -20.46 -32.42 30.16
N SER A 354 -19.54 -31.46 30.30
CA SER A 354 -18.29 -31.70 31.03
C SER A 354 -17.58 -30.40 31.44
N VAL A 355 -17.57 -30.19 32.76
CA VAL A 355 -16.54 -29.62 33.65
C VAL A 355 -15.77 -28.37 33.20
N LYS A 356 -16.11 -27.22 33.82
CA LYS A 356 -15.34 -25.96 33.83
C LYS A 356 -14.14 -26.01 34.80
N PRO A 357 -13.04 -25.29 34.48
CA PRO A 357 -12.28 -24.57 35.49
C PRO A 357 -12.39 -23.04 35.31
N LYS A 358 -12.90 -22.42 36.38
CA LYS A 358 -12.79 -21.02 36.82
C LYS A 358 -12.36 -19.96 35.78
N THR A 359 -13.37 -19.27 35.26
CA THR A 359 -13.26 -17.99 34.56
C THR A 359 -12.85 -16.91 35.56
N LEU A 360 -11.61 -16.43 35.50
CA LEU A 360 -11.27 -15.10 35.97
C LEU A 360 -11.96 -14.12 35.01
N VAL A 361 -12.75 -13.23 35.59
CA VAL A 361 -13.55 -12.22 34.91
C VAL A 361 -12.60 -11.27 34.18
N ALA A 362 -12.40 -11.50 32.88
CA ALA A 362 -11.75 -10.54 32.01
C ALA A 362 -12.76 -9.44 31.70
N GLU A 363 -12.55 -8.25 32.27
CA GLU A 363 -13.15 -7.02 31.80
C GLU A 363 -12.95 -6.91 30.29
N ARG A 364 -14.05 -6.97 29.54
CA ARG A 364 -14.07 -6.75 28.10
C ARG A 364 -13.80 -5.27 27.82
N ILE A 365 -12.54 -4.89 27.86
CA ILE A 365 -12.06 -3.71 27.13
C ILE A 365 -12.18 -4.07 25.65
N LYS A 366 -12.93 -3.28 24.87
CA LYS A 366 -12.92 -3.33 23.40
C LYS A 366 -11.52 -2.92 22.92
N LYS A 367 -10.54 -3.83 23.01
CA LYS A 367 -9.19 -3.60 22.53
C LYS A 367 -9.19 -3.79 21.02
N GLU A 368 -8.73 -2.78 20.28
CA GLU A 368 -8.59 -2.83 18.84
C GLU A 368 -7.41 -3.77 18.51
N THR A 369 -7.74 -4.98 18.06
CA THR A 369 -6.73 -5.98 17.69
C THR A 369 -6.75 -6.22 16.20
N VAL A 370 -5.58 -6.43 15.61
CA VAL A 370 -5.46 -6.88 14.24
C VAL A 370 -5.87 -8.35 14.20
N LEU A 371 -6.82 -8.69 13.33
CA LEU A 371 -7.27 -10.07 13.17
C LEU A 371 -6.16 -10.89 12.51
N PRO A 372 -5.78 -12.05 13.06
CA PRO A 372 -4.83 -12.94 12.41
C PRO A 372 -5.42 -13.42 11.08
N VAL A 373 -4.59 -13.38 10.04
CA VAL A 373 -4.94 -13.92 8.71
C VAL A 373 -4.70 -15.42 8.68
N LEU A 374 -3.62 -15.87 9.33
CA LEU A 374 -3.24 -17.27 9.41
C LEU A 374 -4.03 -18.02 10.46
N GLN A 375 -4.52 -19.20 10.08
CA GLN A 375 -5.01 -20.17 11.04
C GLN A 375 -3.84 -20.83 11.77
N ARG A 376 -4.12 -21.37 12.97
CA ARG A 376 -3.11 -22.03 13.82
C ARG A 376 -2.36 -23.13 13.05
N ASP A 377 -3.06 -23.92 12.26
CA ASP A 377 -2.46 -25.04 11.51
C ASP A 377 -1.51 -24.56 10.39
N GLU A 378 -1.84 -23.45 9.73
CA GLU A 378 -0.98 -22.84 8.71
C GLU A 378 0.28 -22.24 9.34
N ALA A 379 0.16 -21.63 10.53
CA ALA A 379 1.29 -21.14 11.29
C ALA A 379 2.21 -22.29 11.76
N LEU A 380 1.62 -23.43 12.14
CA LEU A 380 2.35 -24.66 12.47
C LEU A 380 3.12 -25.20 11.25
N GLU A 381 2.50 -25.27 10.07
CA GLU A 381 3.18 -25.68 8.84
C GLU A 381 4.35 -24.76 8.47
N ALA A 382 4.15 -23.44 8.58
CA ALA A 382 5.21 -22.45 8.36
C ALA A 382 6.39 -22.65 9.33
N ALA A 383 6.12 -23.11 10.55
CA ALA A 383 7.15 -23.41 11.55
C ALA A 383 7.85 -24.75 11.31
N LEU A 384 7.11 -25.79 10.89
CA LEU A 384 7.66 -27.12 10.58
C LEU A 384 8.69 -27.08 9.44
N GLY A 385 8.55 -26.15 8.49
CA GLY A 385 9.56 -25.88 7.47
C GLY A 385 10.89 -25.35 8.02
N LYS A 386 10.89 -24.84 9.26
CA LYS A 386 12.02 -24.17 9.91
C LYS A 386 12.63 -24.94 11.08
N LEU A 387 11.97 -26.00 11.56
CA LEU A 387 12.50 -26.88 12.59
C LEU A 387 13.75 -27.62 12.08
N ARG A 388 14.74 -27.80 12.97
CA ARG A 388 15.95 -28.58 12.68
C ARG A 388 15.58 -30.04 12.41
N LYS A 389 15.87 -30.51 11.20
CA LYS A 389 15.71 -31.91 10.80
C LYS A 389 17.03 -32.66 10.90
N LYS A 390 16.97 -33.92 11.32
CA LYS A 390 18.12 -34.84 11.32
C LYS A 390 18.76 -34.89 9.92
N ARG A 391 20.06 -34.64 9.84
CA ARG A 391 20.85 -34.85 8.61
C ARG A 391 21.81 -36.01 8.86
N LEU A 392 21.70 -37.06 8.05
CA LEU A 392 22.67 -38.17 8.03
C LEU A 392 22.95 -38.81 9.43
N GLY A 393 21.93 -38.91 10.28
CA GLY A 393 22.05 -39.53 11.61
C GLY A 393 22.63 -38.67 12.73
N PHE A 394 23.08 -37.44 12.44
CA PHE A 394 23.59 -36.49 13.44
C PHE A 394 22.58 -35.35 13.71
N GLY A 395 22.48 -34.96 14.99
CA GLY A 395 21.57 -33.91 15.48
C GLY A 395 20.29 -34.46 16.12
N ALA A 396 19.76 -33.73 17.10
CA ALA A 396 18.47 -34.02 17.73
C ALA A 396 17.33 -33.45 16.89
N GLU A 397 16.24 -34.21 16.79
CA GLU A 397 15.03 -33.84 16.05
C GLU A 397 14.19 -32.89 16.90
N GLU A 398 13.91 -31.70 16.36
CA GLU A 398 13.04 -30.75 17.04
C GLU A 398 11.59 -31.22 16.96
N LYS A 399 10.94 -31.33 18.12
CA LYS A 399 9.51 -31.61 18.25
C LYS A 399 8.77 -30.35 18.67
N LEU A 400 7.67 -30.06 17.99
CA LEU A 400 6.82 -28.94 18.35
C LEU A 400 6.08 -29.22 19.67
N ILE A 401 6.18 -28.29 20.62
CA ILE A 401 5.53 -28.35 21.93
C ILE A 401 4.23 -27.54 21.91
N SER A 402 4.31 -26.27 21.53
CA SER A 402 3.16 -25.35 21.54
C SER A 402 3.19 -24.38 20.37
N ALA A 403 2.02 -23.84 20.07
CA ALA A 403 1.85 -22.73 19.14
C ALA A 403 0.77 -21.82 19.73
N ASP A 404 1.22 -20.78 20.40
CA ASP A 404 0.36 -19.89 21.18
C ASP A 404 0.20 -18.58 20.43
N LEU A 405 -1.05 -18.20 20.13
CA LEU A 405 -1.33 -16.89 19.55
C LEU A 405 -1.12 -15.84 20.64
N ILE A 406 -0.23 -14.88 20.39
CA ILE A 406 0.02 -13.73 21.25
C ILE A 406 -0.26 -12.44 20.48
N TYR A 407 -0.64 -11.39 21.21
CA TYR A 407 -0.99 -10.09 20.67
C TYR A 407 -0.06 -9.04 21.26
N LEU A 408 0.83 -8.51 20.43
CA LEU A 408 1.84 -7.52 20.81
C LEU A 408 1.20 -6.12 20.84
N PRO A 409 1.37 -5.32 21.91
CA PRO A 409 0.90 -3.94 21.90
C PRO A 409 1.79 -3.12 20.98
N LEU A 410 1.23 -2.59 19.89
CA LEU A 410 1.89 -1.59 19.06
C LEU A 410 1.25 -0.22 19.35
N ILE A 411 2.10 0.78 19.48
CA ILE A 411 1.69 2.15 19.74
C ILE A 411 1.89 2.94 18.45
N ASN A 412 0.80 3.50 17.92
CA ASN A 412 0.82 4.48 16.86
C ASN A 412 1.08 5.86 17.46
N ILE A 413 2.08 6.55 16.93
CA ILE A 413 2.48 7.87 17.41
C ILE A 413 2.51 8.82 16.23
N SER A 414 1.67 9.85 16.31
CA SER A 414 1.63 10.96 15.36
C SER A 414 2.23 12.19 16.01
N VAL A 415 3.20 12.81 15.36
CA VAL A 415 3.94 13.96 15.88
C VAL A 415 3.84 15.12 14.92
N LYS A 416 3.47 16.29 15.44
CA LYS A 416 3.47 17.57 14.74
C LYS A 416 4.71 18.38 15.13
N TYR A 417 5.37 18.99 14.16
CA TYR A 417 6.50 19.90 14.36
C TYR A 417 6.09 21.29 13.91
N ILE A 418 6.27 22.26 14.80
CA ILE A 418 5.99 23.66 14.53
C ILE A 418 7.31 24.35 14.20
N GLY A 419 7.43 24.92 12.99
CA GLY A 419 8.62 25.61 12.54
C GLY A 419 8.33 26.88 11.74
N GLY A 420 9.39 27.61 11.36
CA GLY A 420 9.34 28.80 10.51
C GLY A 420 9.34 30.12 11.29
N VAL A 421 10.36 30.95 11.04
CA VAL A 421 10.56 32.26 11.68
C VAL A 421 9.61 33.32 11.10
N PHE A 422 9.23 33.18 9.82
CA PHE A 422 8.41 34.16 9.08
C PHE A 422 7.03 33.63 8.63
N LYS A 423 6.87 32.31 8.49
CA LYS A 423 5.60 31.65 8.14
C LYS A 423 5.54 30.33 8.89
N LYS A 424 4.52 30.12 9.74
CA LYS A 424 4.37 28.88 10.51
C LYS A 424 4.21 27.71 9.55
N THR A 425 5.23 26.88 9.42
CA THR A 425 5.16 25.61 8.69
C THR A 425 4.91 24.50 9.68
N THR A 426 3.93 23.64 9.36
CA THR A 426 3.61 22.46 10.13
C THR A 426 4.10 21.24 9.36
N ARG A 427 4.92 20.41 10.00
CA ARG A 427 5.27 19.08 9.49
C ARG A 427 4.64 18.01 10.38
N LYS A 428 4.14 16.92 9.81
CA LYS A 428 3.69 15.74 10.56
C LYS A 428 4.60 14.55 10.27
N SER A 429 4.86 13.72 11.28
CA SER A 429 5.55 12.43 11.16
C SER A 429 4.75 11.37 11.91
N HIS A 430 4.83 10.13 11.42
CA HIS A 430 4.11 8.98 11.98
C HIS A 430 5.07 7.80 12.15
N PHE A 431 5.00 7.11 13.28
CA PHE A 431 5.80 5.91 13.52
C PHE A 431 5.13 4.96 14.51
N LEU A 432 5.49 3.68 14.42
CA LEU A 432 5.03 2.63 15.32
C LEU A 432 6.15 2.22 16.27
N ILE A 433 5.80 1.95 17.53
CA ILE A 433 6.72 1.37 18.51
C ILE A 433 6.12 0.14 19.19
N ASP A 434 6.97 -0.78 19.62
CA ASP A 434 6.62 -1.87 20.53
C ASP A 434 6.30 -1.28 21.90
N GLY A 435 5.05 -1.44 22.33
CA GLY A 435 4.57 -0.96 23.61
C GLY A 435 5.13 -1.70 24.82
N ARG A 436 5.97 -2.73 24.63
CA ARG A 436 6.65 -3.47 25.72
C ARG A 436 8.04 -2.95 26.04
N ASN A 437 8.75 -2.43 25.04
CA ASN A 437 10.17 -2.11 25.17
C ASN A 437 10.62 -0.87 24.39
N GLY A 438 9.76 -0.19 23.64
CA GLY A 438 10.11 1.05 22.93
C GLY A 438 10.93 0.86 21.65
N MET A 439 11.08 -0.36 21.14
CA MET A 439 11.67 -0.59 19.81
C MET A 439 10.76 -0.03 18.71
N CYS A 440 11.32 0.48 17.62
CA CYS A 440 10.51 0.90 16.48
C CYS A 440 10.02 -0.33 15.70
N ALA A 441 8.72 -0.36 15.39
CA ALA A 441 8.06 -1.46 14.69
C ALA A 441 7.82 -1.10 13.22
N ASP A 442 8.02 -2.07 12.33
CA ASP A 442 7.62 -2.00 10.92
C ASP A 442 6.78 -3.24 10.59
N ILE A 443 5.57 -3.02 10.09
CA ILE A 443 4.59 -4.07 9.75
C ILE A 443 4.29 -4.14 8.24
N SER A 444 4.97 -3.34 7.41
CA SER A 444 4.70 -3.21 5.96
C SER A 444 4.91 -4.51 5.17
N SER A 445 5.83 -5.35 5.62
CA SER A 445 6.23 -6.59 4.94
C SER A 445 6.33 -7.78 5.90
N GLY A 446 5.62 -7.67 7.02
CA GLY A 446 5.70 -8.55 8.18
C GLY A 446 6.42 -7.86 9.34
N ILE A 447 6.00 -8.18 10.57
CA ILE A 447 6.42 -7.44 11.76
C ILE A 447 7.91 -7.61 12.06
N LYS A 448 8.60 -6.48 12.13
CA LYS A 448 10.02 -6.37 12.47
C LYS A 448 10.23 -5.26 13.49
N PHE A 449 11.23 -5.45 14.33
CA PHE A 449 11.62 -4.48 15.33
C PHE A 449 13.05 -4.03 15.09
N ARG A 450 13.30 -2.76 15.36
CA ARG A 450 14.65 -2.19 15.38
C ARG A 450 14.83 -1.32 16.62
N PRO A 451 16.02 -1.32 17.24
CA PRO A 451 16.35 -0.40 18.32
C PRO A 451 16.04 1.05 17.93
N CYS A 452 15.45 1.79 18.86
CA CYS A 452 14.91 3.13 18.59
C CYS A 452 14.87 3.94 19.88
N PHE A 453 13.85 3.73 20.72
CA PHE A 453 13.69 4.40 22.01
C PHE A 453 13.98 3.48 23.19
N SER A 454 14.23 2.20 22.95
CA SER A 454 14.29 1.15 23.97
C SER A 454 15.30 1.38 25.08
N GLU A 455 16.45 1.97 24.77
CA GLU A 455 17.50 2.28 25.75
C GLU A 455 17.23 3.59 26.52
N TYR A 456 16.25 4.38 26.07
CA TYR A 456 15.93 5.72 26.59
C TYR A 456 14.61 5.77 27.37
N VAL A 457 13.76 4.75 27.23
CA VAL A 457 12.50 4.63 27.97
C VAL A 457 12.76 4.63 29.48
N GLY A 458 11.95 5.38 30.23
CA GLY A 458 12.05 5.47 31.68
C GLY A 458 13.31 6.22 32.17
N LEU A 459 13.95 6.99 31.30
CA LEU A 459 14.94 8.00 31.66
C LEU A 459 14.28 9.37 31.82
N ASP A 460 14.81 10.20 32.70
CA ASP A 460 14.41 11.60 32.79
C ASP A 460 15.07 12.44 31.67
N GLU A 461 14.58 13.68 31.48
CA GLU A 461 15.03 14.59 30.42
C GLU A 461 16.55 14.83 30.45
N ALA A 462 17.14 14.91 31.65
CA ALA A 462 18.57 15.12 31.82
C ALA A 462 19.38 13.88 31.40
N CYS A 463 18.97 12.68 31.81
CA CYS A 463 19.60 11.42 31.43
C CYS A 463 19.52 11.21 29.91
N VAL A 464 18.38 11.49 29.27
CA VAL A 464 18.23 11.38 27.81
C VAL A 464 19.17 12.34 27.10
N ALA A 465 19.19 13.62 27.50
CA ALA A 465 20.03 14.65 26.87
C ALA A 465 21.54 14.38 27.03
N ILE A 466 21.97 13.88 28.18
CA ILE A 466 23.36 13.47 28.41
C ILE A 466 23.70 12.29 27.52
N LEU A 467 22.90 11.22 27.55
CA LEU A 467 23.17 10.00 26.78
C LEU A 467 23.13 10.24 25.26
N SER A 468 22.25 11.12 24.78
CA SER A 468 22.13 11.43 23.34
C SER A 468 23.22 12.36 22.81
N SER A 469 23.81 13.21 23.65
CA SER A 469 24.86 14.16 23.24
C SER A 469 26.29 13.66 23.49
N MET A 470 26.43 12.54 24.20
CA MET A 470 27.72 11.95 24.53
C MET A 470 28.38 11.33 23.28
N PRO A 471 29.64 11.68 22.97
CA PRO A 471 30.41 11.00 21.93
C PRO A 471 30.60 9.52 22.22
N ILE A 472 30.74 8.70 21.17
CA ILE A 472 30.99 7.24 21.29
C ILE A 472 32.28 6.95 22.07
N LYS A 473 33.29 7.81 21.96
CA LYS A 473 34.56 7.68 22.72
C LYS A 473 34.42 8.04 24.21
N GLY A 474 33.25 8.49 24.62
CA GLY A 474 32.98 9.02 25.96
C GLY A 474 33.33 10.49 26.12
N GLU A 475 32.97 11.04 27.28
CA GLU A 475 33.19 12.44 27.65
C GLU A 475 33.42 12.57 29.17
N THR A 476 34.09 13.65 29.57
CA THR A 476 34.28 13.99 31.00
C THR A 476 33.04 14.68 31.58
N ASP A 477 32.89 14.69 32.91
CA ASP A 477 31.84 15.43 33.62
C ASP A 477 31.70 16.89 33.12
N ALA A 478 32.82 17.61 33.03
CA ALA A 478 32.89 19.01 32.58
C ALA A 478 32.53 19.16 31.10
N GLY A 479 32.93 18.20 30.25
CA GLY A 479 32.54 18.18 28.84
C GLY A 479 31.04 17.96 28.66
N ILE A 480 30.44 17.12 29.50
CA ILE A 480 28.99 16.87 29.52
C ILE A 480 28.24 18.12 29.99
N GLU A 481 28.68 18.77 31.06
CA GLU A 481 28.14 20.06 31.54
C GLU A 481 28.15 21.10 30.41
N ALA A 482 29.27 21.25 29.69
CA ALA A 482 29.39 22.22 28.60
C ALA A 482 28.44 21.93 27.42
N ARG A 483 28.27 20.66 27.04
CA ARG A 483 27.40 20.26 25.91
C ARG A 483 25.91 20.38 26.24
N THR A 484 25.52 19.94 27.43
CA THR A 484 24.11 19.89 27.85
C THR A 484 23.64 21.18 28.51
N ARG A 485 24.56 22.01 29.01
CA ARG A 485 24.32 23.22 29.82
C ARG A 485 23.62 22.94 31.15
N PHE A 486 23.66 21.69 31.62
CA PHE A 486 23.20 21.35 32.97
C PHE A 486 24.25 21.74 34.01
N ASP A 487 23.78 22.05 35.21
CA ASP A 487 24.67 22.26 36.34
C ASP A 487 25.32 20.94 36.78
N LYS A 488 26.47 21.07 37.45
CA LYS A 488 27.26 19.95 37.95
C LYS A 488 26.45 18.92 38.76
N LYS A 489 25.56 19.36 39.64
CA LYS A 489 24.78 18.46 40.51
C LYS A 489 23.79 17.62 39.69
N THR A 490 23.18 18.23 38.66
CA THR A 490 22.30 17.54 37.73
C THR A 490 23.06 16.51 36.89
N VAL A 491 24.27 16.84 36.41
CA VAL A 491 25.14 15.92 35.66
C VAL A 491 25.56 14.74 36.53
N GLU A 492 26.07 14.97 37.74
CA GLU A 492 26.49 13.90 38.67
C GLU A 492 25.34 12.92 38.99
N LYS A 493 24.15 13.44 39.28
CA LYS A 493 22.96 12.62 39.55
C LYS A 493 22.58 11.78 38.32
N SER A 494 22.62 12.36 37.14
CA SER A 494 22.23 11.69 35.89
C SER A 494 23.23 10.61 35.48
N LEU A 495 24.54 10.88 35.63
CA LEU A 495 25.59 9.89 35.40
C LEU A 495 25.44 8.69 36.33
N SER A 496 25.21 8.92 37.62
CA SER A 496 24.95 7.83 38.57
C SER A 496 23.72 6.99 38.18
N ASN A 497 22.64 7.63 37.71
CA ASN A 497 21.45 6.93 37.23
C ASN A 497 21.75 6.07 35.98
N LEU A 498 22.47 6.64 35.01
CA LEU A 498 22.86 5.95 33.78
C LEU A 498 23.80 4.75 34.03
N GLU A 499 24.75 4.87 34.97
CA GLU A 499 25.62 3.78 35.41
C GLU A 499 24.83 2.65 36.08
N ASN A 500 23.92 3.00 36.99
CA ASN A 500 23.06 2.02 37.67
C ASN A 500 22.19 1.24 36.66
N LYS A 501 21.75 1.89 35.59
CA LYS A 501 21.03 1.28 34.47
C LYS A 501 21.94 0.57 33.45
N LYS A 502 23.26 0.61 33.64
CA LYS A 502 24.29 0.04 32.75
C LYS A 502 24.22 0.58 31.31
N LEU A 503 23.84 1.85 31.17
CA LEU A 503 23.79 2.54 29.88
C LEU A 503 25.09 3.29 29.58
N ILE A 504 25.94 3.47 30.60
CA ILE A 504 27.30 4.01 30.47
C ILE A 504 28.26 3.21 31.36
N THR A 505 29.56 3.35 31.10
CA THR A 505 30.64 2.85 31.96
C THR A 505 31.72 3.91 32.11
N GLN A 506 32.52 3.84 33.17
CA GLN A 506 33.76 4.61 33.27
C GLN A 506 34.88 3.86 32.55
N SER A 507 35.69 4.61 31.79
CA SER A 507 36.92 4.10 31.17
C SER A 507 38.09 4.27 32.12
N ASP A 508 39.03 3.32 32.11
CA ASP A 508 40.35 3.46 32.76
C ASP A 508 41.22 4.54 32.10
N THR A 509 40.80 5.03 30.93
CA THR A 509 41.45 6.15 30.24
C THR A 509 41.05 7.45 30.92
N ILE A 510 42.06 8.13 31.47
CA ILE A 510 41.90 9.46 32.05
C ILE A 510 41.89 10.49 30.91
N GLY A 511 40.92 11.41 30.91
CA GLY A 511 40.84 12.48 29.91
C GLY A 511 41.95 13.52 30.08
N GLU A 512 42.04 14.52 29.18
CA GLU A 512 43.07 15.59 29.24
C GLU A 512 43.06 16.39 30.56
N SER A 513 41.99 16.28 31.36
CA SER A 513 41.77 16.98 32.62
C SER A 513 42.07 16.15 33.89
N ASP A 514 42.70 14.99 33.74
CA ASP A 514 43.00 14.05 34.84
C ASP A 514 41.73 13.46 35.52
N LYS A 515 40.61 13.41 34.78
CA LYS A 515 39.28 13.00 35.25
C LYS A 515 38.75 11.73 34.56
N PRO A 516 37.82 10.99 35.20
CA PRO A 516 37.18 9.82 34.60
C PRO A 516 36.38 10.20 33.35
N VAL A 517 36.48 9.36 32.31
CA VAL A 517 35.73 9.48 31.07
C VAL A 517 34.55 8.50 31.11
N TYR A 518 33.34 9.00 30.91
CA TYR A 518 32.12 8.21 30.85
C TYR A 518 31.86 7.83 29.40
N VAL A 519 31.72 6.54 29.11
CA VAL A 519 31.54 5.97 27.78
C VAL A 519 30.13 5.40 27.65
N PRO A 520 29.37 5.75 26.60
CA PRO A 520 28.04 5.19 26.38
C PRO A 520 28.13 3.72 25.97
N LEU A 521 27.28 2.89 26.56
CA LEU A 521 27.12 1.47 26.21
C LEU A 521 25.94 1.23 25.25
N VAL A 522 25.21 2.29 24.90
CA VAL A 522 24.17 2.24 23.88
C VAL A 522 24.79 1.99 22.50
N SER A 523 24.17 1.11 21.74
CA SER A 523 24.70 0.64 20.44
C SER A 523 24.20 1.46 19.25
N HIS A 524 23.35 2.47 19.50
CA HIS A 524 22.64 3.23 18.48
C HIS A 524 22.45 4.67 18.94
N SER A 525 22.43 5.61 18.00
CA SER A 525 21.96 6.97 18.26
C SER A 525 20.44 7.06 18.08
N LEU A 526 19.80 8.01 18.78
CA LEU A 526 18.39 8.34 18.51
C LEU A 526 18.23 8.73 17.04
N PRO A 527 17.24 8.15 16.33
CA PRO A 527 17.05 8.42 14.91
C PRO A 527 16.51 9.82 14.67
N SER A 528 16.89 10.44 13.55
CA SER A 528 16.15 11.61 13.04
C SER A 528 14.74 11.15 12.65
N ILE A 529 13.71 11.82 13.17
CA ILE A 529 12.32 11.46 12.89
C ILE A 529 11.95 12.03 11.52
N LYS A 530 12.32 11.28 10.48
CA LYS A 530 11.88 11.51 9.11
C LYS A 530 11.13 10.27 8.65
N SER A 531 9.79 10.32 8.69
CA SER A 531 8.95 9.28 8.09
C SER A 531 7.75 9.89 7.39
N LYS A 532 7.36 9.24 6.29
CA LYS A 532 6.12 9.44 5.55
C LYS A 532 4.99 8.68 6.25
N GLU A 533 3.75 9.12 6.09
CA GLU A 533 2.56 8.35 6.47
C GLU A 533 2.65 6.94 5.88
N ALA A 534 2.72 5.95 6.75
CA ALA A 534 2.45 4.58 6.38
C ALA A 534 0.98 4.33 6.70
N VAL A 535 0.15 4.21 5.67
CA VAL A 535 -1.23 3.77 5.83
C VAL A 535 -1.19 2.25 6.02
N PHE A 536 -1.64 1.77 7.17
CA PHE A 536 -1.69 0.35 7.49
C PHE A 536 -3.15 -0.12 7.43
N ASP A 537 -3.55 -0.77 6.35
CA ASP A 537 -4.90 -1.37 6.23
C ASP A 537 -4.95 -2.72 6.99
N LEU A 538 -5.02 -2.62 8.31
CA LEU A 538 -5.11 -3.75 9.22
C LEU A 538 -6.59 -4.04 9.50
N ARG A 539 -7.01 -5.29 9.30
CA ARG A 539 -8.36 -5.71 9.70
C ARG A 539 -8.46 -5.72 11.22
N MET A 540 -9.10 -4.71 11.77
CA MET A 540 -9.32 -4.61 13.21
C MET A 540 -10.56 -5.41 13.63
N GLY A 541 -10.49 -6.03 14.79
CA GLY A 541 -11.60 -6.78 15.36
C GLY A 541 -11.41 -7.07 16.85
N PRO A 542 -12.43 -7.64 17.49
CA PRO A 542 -12.30 -8.09 18.87
C PRO A 542 -11.28 -9.22 18.97
N VAL A 543 -10.66 -9.33 20.14
CA VAL A 543 -9.75 -10.43 20.48
C VAL A 543 -10.53 -11.75 20.34
N ASP A 544 -10.05 -12.64 19.48
CA ASP A 544 -10.59 -13.98 19.30
C ASP A 544 -9.51 -15.03 19.62
N GLY A 545 -9.46 -15.43 20.90
CA GLY A 545 -8.42 -16.30 21.44
C GLY A 545 -7.06 -15.60 21.63
N GLY A 546 -6.06 -16.36 22.06
CA GLY A 546 -4.70 -15.87 22.29
C GLY A 546 -4.49 -15.03 23.55
N PHE A 547 -3.23 -14.66 23.79
CA PHE A 547 -2.81 -13.89 24.96
C PHE A 547 -2.39 -12.48 24.56
N ILE A 548 -2.86 -11.47 25.30
CA ILE A 548 -2.48 -10.08 25.05
C ILE A 548 -1.28 -9.73 25.91
N GLU A 549 -0.18 -9.36 25.26
CA GLU A 549 0.99 -8.85 25.95
C GLU A 549 0.70 -7.48 26.58
N LYS A 550 1.27 -7.26 27.76
CA LYS A 550 1.02 -6.03 28.52
C LYS A 550 1.85 -4.88 27.95
N ARG A 551 1.20 -3.76 27.62
CA ARG A 551 1.88 -2.49 27.35
C ARG A 551 2.54 -1.98 28.64
N THR A 552 3.81 -1.65 28.54
CA THR A 552 4.62 -1.05 29.62
C THR A 552 4.98 0.41 29.31
N ILE A 553 5.03 0.79 28.04
CA ILE A 553 5.40 2.14 27.60
C ILE A 553 4.22 3.11 27.72
N GLU A 554 4.46 4.24 28.39
CA GLU A 554 3.50 5.33 28.53
C GLU A 554 3.82 6.49 27.57
N GLU A 555 2.84 7.35 27.32
CA GLU A 555 3.03 8.53 26.45
C GLU A 555 4.07 9.50 27.02
N SER A 556 4.14 9.61 28.35
CA SER A 556 5.14 10.43 29.05
C SER A 556 6.57 10.01 28.74
N ASP A 557 6.84 8.70 28.62
CA ASP A 557 8.17 8.19 28.28
C ASP A 557 8.62 8.73 26.91
N ILE A 558 7.73 8.66 25.92
CA ILE A 558 8.03 9.12 24.57
C ILE A 558 8.10 10.64 24.49
N ARG A 559 7.23 11.35 25.22
CA ARG A 559 7.22 12.81 25.27
C ARG A 559 8.55 13.37 25.82
N ILE A 560 9.10 12.75 26.87
CA ILE A 560 10.41 13.13 27.42
C ILE A 560 11.50 12.97 26.34
N ILE A 561 11.52 11.85 25.64
CA ILE A 561 12.54 11.58 24.62
C ILE A 561 12.41 12.55 23.44
N LEU A 562 11.19 12.73 22.91
CA LEU A 562 10.89 13.63 21.79
C LEU A 562 11.27 15.08 22.08
N LYS A 563 11.01 15.56 23.30
CA LYS A 563 11.37 16.92 23.73
C LYS A 563 12.88 17.18 23.65
N VAL A 564 13.70 16.16 23.92
CA VAL A 564 15.16 16.27 23.85
C VAL A 564 15.66 16.27 22.40
N ILE A 565 15.13 15.38 21.55
CA ILE A 565 15.64 15.25 20.17
C ILE A 565 15.05 16.29 19.20
N GLU A 566 13.82 16.71 19.41
CA GLU A 566 13.06 17.62 18.55
C GLU A 566 12.17 18.50 19.45
N ALA A 567 12.73 19.54 20.08
CA ALA A 567 12.04 20.35 21.09
C ALA A 567 10.73 21.03 20.64
N THR A 568 10.53 21.19 19.33
CA THR A 568 9.30 21.75 18.74
C THR A 568 8.24 20.70 18.40
N SER A 569 8.47 19.46 18.80
CA SER A 569 7.57 18.34 18.57
C SER A 569 6.40 18.32 19.56
N GLU A 570 5.24 17.96 19.06
CA GLU A 570 4.00 17.77 19.81
C GLU A 570 3.37 16.44 19.39
N ILE A 571 3.14 15.53 20.34
CA ILE A 571 2.38 14.30 20.09
C ILE A 571 0.92 14.70 19.90
N VAL A 572 0.35 14.39 18.72
CA VAL A 572 -1.05 14.67 18.36
C VAL A 572 -1.92 13.41 18.35
N ASP A 573 -1.33 12.22 18.25
CA ASP A 573 -2.02 10.95 18.48
C ASP A 573 -1.07 9.97 19.18
N PHE A 574 -1.62 9.24 20.15
CA PHE A 574 -0.96 8.18 20.88
C PHE A 574 -1.98 7.07 21.13
N SER A 575 -2.10 6.17 20.17
CA SER A 575 -3.10 5.10 20.18
C SER A 575 -2.43 3.74 20.25
N THR A 576 -3.00 2.81 21.02
CA THR A 576 -2.47 1.44 21.13
C THR A 576 -3.42 0.48 20.44
N PHE A 577 -2.87 -0.32 19.54
CA PHE A 577 -3.54 -1.48 18.95
C PHE A 577 -2.71 -2.74 19.18
N TYR A 578 -3.28 -3.90 18.91
CA TYR A 578 -2.62 -5.17 19.24
C TYR A 578 -2.40 -6.04 18.00
N TYR A 579 -1.15 -6.43 17.77
CA TYR A 579 -0.72 -7.14 16.57
C TYR A 579 -0.47 -8.64 16.82
N PRO A 580 -1.11 -9.55 16.07
CA PRO A 580 -1.07 -10.98 16.33
C PRO A 580 0.21 -11.63 15.81
N VAL A 581 0.81 -12.47 16.65
CA VAL A 581 2.00 -13.28 16.36
C VAL A 581 1.82 -14.66 16.99
N PHE A 582 2.15 -15.73 16.27
CA PHE A 582 2.24 -17.06 16.85
C PHE A 582 3.60 -17.27 17.51
N LYS A 583 3.60 -17.55 18.80
CA LYS A 583 4.76 -18.02 19.56
C LYS A 583 4.82 -19.54 19.47
N ILE A 584 5.84 -20.06 18.80
CA ILE A 584 5.97 -21.50 18.54
C ILE A 584 7.15 -22.03 19.33
N THR A 585 6.87 -22.93 20.27
CA THR A 585 7.87 -23.56 21.12
C THR A 585 8.20 -24.94 20.56
N ALA A 586 9.47 -25.21 20.33
CA ALA A 586 9.98 -26.51 19.90
C ALA A 586 11.09 -26.99 20.85
N ALA A 587 11.16 -28.29 21.10
CA ALA A 587 12.20 -28.91 21.93
C ALA A 587 13.08 -29.88 21.14
N SER A 588 14.36 -29.87 21.48
CA SER A 588 15.40 -30.76 20.99
C SER A 588 16.14 -31.37 22.18
N GLY A 589 15.72 -32.55 22.63
CA GLY A 589 16.23 -33.14 23.87
C GLY A 589 15.74 -32.37 25.11
N TYR A 590 16.66 -31.73 25.85
CA TYR A 590 16.34 -30.88 27.01
C TYR A 590 16.34 -29.38 26.69
N GLU A 591 16.66 -28.99 25.45
CA GLU A 591 16.71 -27.59 25.03
C GLU A 591 15.41 -27.19 24.35
N GLU A 592 14.84 -26.06 24.78
CA GLU A 592 13.68 -25.43 24.14
C GLU A 592 14.11 -24.22 23.31
N ARG A 593 13.48 -24.06 22.16
CA ARG A 593 13.63 -22.90 21.28
C ARG A 593 12.26 -22.34 20.96
N THR A 594 12.16 -21.02 20.97
CA THR A 594 10.97 -20.31 20.49
C THR A 594 11.22 -19.71 19.11
N VAL A 595 10.24 -19.80 18.24
CA VAL A 595 10.17 -19.10 16.94
C VAL A 595 8.88 -18.30 16.91
N TYR A 596 8.94 -17.07 16.44
CA TYR A 596 7.75 -16.24 16.32
C TYR A 596 7.35 -16.10 14.86
N ILE A 597 6.07 -16.34 14.56
CA ILE A 597 5.51 -16.25 13.22
C ILE A 597 4.46 -15.15 13.21
N ASP A 598 4.66 -14.15 12.38
CA ASP A 598 3.69 -13.11 12.12
C ASP A 598 2.35 -13.74 11.66
N ALA A 599 1.27 -13.51 12.40
CA ALA A 599 -0.02 -14.14 12.11
C ALA A 599 -0.78 -13.45 10.97
N VAL A 600 -0.30 -12.32 10.46
CA VAL A 600 -0.83 -11.62 9.28
C VAL A 600 -0.08 -12.07 8.01
N THR A 601 1.24 -12.21 8.08
CA THR A 601 2.08 -12.43 6.89
C THR A 601 2.70 -13.83 6.78
N GLY A 602 2.78 -14.58 7.88
CA GLY A 602 3.39 -15.92 7.94
C GLY A 602 4.91 -15.92 7.97
N LYS A 603 5.52 -14.73 7.98
CA LYS A 603 6.97 -14.57 8.06
C LYS A 603 7.44 -14.73 9.50
N GLU A 604 8.73 -14.98 9.66
CA GLU A 604 9.34 -14.92 10.99
C GLU A 604 9.29 -13.50 11.50
N ALA A 605 8.76 -13.32 12.70
CA ALA A 605 8.92 -12.11 13.47
C ALA A 605 10.21 -12.26 14.27
N ASN A 606 11.18 -11.36 14.05
CA ASN A 606 12.36 -11.33 14.93
C ASN A 606 12.00 -10.57 16.21
N LEU A 607 11.40 -11.29 17.13
CA LEU A 607 11.20 -10.84 18.51
C LEU A 607 12.42 -11.28 19.30
N ASP A 608 13.50 -10.52 19.21
CA ASP A 608 14.59 -10.59 20.20
C ASP A 608 13.99 -10.11 21.53
N LEU A 609 13.36 -11.05 22.25
CA LEU A 609 12.65 -10.85 23.52
C LEU A 609 13.57 -11.07 24.72
#